data_AF-A0A946Y044-F1
#
_entry.id   AF-A0A946Y044-F1
#
_cell.length_a   1.000
_cell.length_b   1.000
_cell.length_c   1.000
_cell.angle_alpha   90.00
_cell.angle_beta   90.00
_cell.angle_gamma   90.00
#
_symmetry.space_group_name_H-M   'P 1'
#
loop_
_entity.id
_entity.type
_entity.pdbx_description
1 polymer ?
#
loop_
_entity_poly.entity_id
_entity_poly.type
_entity_poly.pdbx_seq_one_letter_code
_entity_poly.pdbx_strand_id
1 'polypeptide(L)'
;MHRSRLSYPMNRGADGDAGGAADLQTDVMRFMAILSLCLVAIFALVHSIPPQPAEAQPSQAKPVPEPPPPVVEAPIVTATAPEPVVAEPEVLEARDVDLQYPQPPQPVVEAPVEAPAPEPTPPAPPAEPVEGFSLRFEDDTALTRLVARNEVGMYAMAGDKAMRMNVNRGSIGFWNASTPKQFHEMEPSTVPQPVLNAYRYRGDGMSVKWGVTLPPGMTRQLNDYLNAHRGGAIVIDADGGLRLEQ
;
A
#
# COMPACT_ATOMS: atom_id res chain seq x y z
N MET A 1 -31.71 44.15 39.41
CA MET A 1 -32.66 43.29 38.68
C MET A 1 -31.84 42.36 37.78
N HIS A 2 -31.50 41.15 38.25
CA HIS A 2 -30.86 40.12 37.42
C HIS A 2 -31.83 38.98 37.23
N ARG A 3 -32.26 38.74 35.98
CA ARG A 3 -33.00 37.53 35.60
C ARG A 3 -32.08 36.66 34.76
N SER A 4 -31.37 35.76 35.43
CA SER A 4 -30.73 34.61 34.78
C SER A 4 -31.82 33.69 34.23
N ARG A 5 -31.83 33.48 32.91
CA ARG A 5 -32.62 32.45 32.25
C ARG A 5 -31.77 31.18 32.17
N LEU A 6 -32.04 30.23 33.05
CA LEU A 6 -31.68 28.83 32.85
C LEU A 6 -32.95 28.00 33.06
N SER A 7 -33.85 28.09 32.08
CA SER A 7 -34.88 27.08 31.85
C SER A 7 -34.33 26.11 30.83
N TYR A 8 -33.84 24.97 31.29
CA TYR A 8 -33.73 23.79 30.46
C TYR A 8 -35.09 23.06 30.52
N PRO A 9 -35.81 22.89 29.40
CA PRO A 9 -36.82 21.86 29.32
C PRO A 9 -36.12 20.51 29.20
N MET A 10 -36.24 19.69 30.25
CA MET A 10 -36.25 18.23 30.10
C MET A 10 -37.42 17.90 29.18
N ASN A 11 -37.18 17.84 27.86
CA ASN A 11 -38.15 17.29 26.93
C ASN A 11 -37.65 15.94 26.41
N ARG A 12 -38.39 14.95 26.87
CA ARG A 12 -38.41 13.54 26.52
C ARG A 12 -38.83 13.41 25.06
N GLY A 13 -37.96 12.85 24.24
CA GLY A 13 -38.26 12.44 22.86
C GLY A 13 -37.79 11.01 22.66
N ALA A 14 -38.46 10.07 23.32
CA ALA A 14 -38.41 8.65 22.98
C ALA A 14 -39.39 8.44 21.83
N ASP A 15 -38.93 8.58 20.59
CA ASP A 15 -39.55 8.06 19.35
C ASP A 15 -38.42 7.91 18.32
N GLY A 16 -37.66 6.82 18.45
CA GLY A 16 -36.42 6.56 17.73
C GLY A 16 -36.56 5.98 16.32
N ASP A 17 -37.69 6.16 15.61
CA ASP A 17 -37.86 5.51 14.29
C ASP A 17 -38.57 6.36 13.20
N ALA A 18 -39.14 7.53 13.53
CA ALA A 18 -39.82 8.39 12.54
C ALA A 18 -38.97 9.59 12.05
N GLY A 19 -37.97 10.01 12.82
CA GLY A 19 -37.15 11.21 12.51
C GLY A 19 -36.01 10.96 11.52
N GLY A 20 -35.44 9.74 11.50
CA GLY A 20 -34.30 9.41 10.63
C GLY A 20 -34.68 9.28 9.16
N ALA A 21 -35.85 8.71 8.85
CA ALA A 21 -36.30 8.57 7.47
C ALA A 21 -36.64 9.92 6.82
N ALA A 22 -37.22 10.86 7.59
CA ALA A 22 -37.51 12.20 7.11
C ALA A 22 -36.21 13.01 6.89
N ASP A 23 -35.24 12.91 7.80
CA ASP A 23 -33.94 13.58 7.66
C ASP A 23 -33.16 13.01 6.46
N LEU A 24 -33.13 11.67 6.31
CA LEU A 24 -32.55 10.98 5.15
C LEU A 24 -33.25 11.36 3.85
N GLN A 25 -34.58 11.48 3.83
CA GLN A 25 -35.32 11.94 2.66
C GLN A 25 -34.96 13.38 2.31
N THR A 26 -34.79 14.26 3.30
CA THR A 26 -34.33 15.63 3.04
C THR A 26 -32.88 15.69 2.58
N ASP A 27 -32.00 14.85 3.11
CA ASP A 27 -30.59 14.80 2.73
C ASP A 27 -30.42 14.24 1.31
N VAL A 28 -31.21 13.20 0.94
CA VAL A 28 -31.27 12.66 -0.42
C VAL A 28 -31.83 13.69 -1.40
N MET A 29 -32.91 14.39 -1.06
CA MET A 29 -33.45 15.46 -1.92
C MET A 29 -32.42 16.58 -2.13
N ARG A 30 -31.71 17.00 -1.06
CA ARG A 30 -30.67 18.03 -1.14
C ARG A 30 -29.46 17.57 -1.94
N PHE A 31 -29.03 16.33 -1.74
CA PHE A 31 -27.93 15.73 -2.48
C PHE A 31 -28.22 15.68 -3.99
N MET A 32 -29.40 15.22 -4.39
CA MET A 32 -29.81 15.17 -5.80
C MET A 32 -29.89 16.56 -6.45
N ALA A 33 -30.30 17.58 -5.68
CA ALA A 33 -30.31 18.98 -6.15
C ALA A 33 -28.88 19.54 -6.35
N ILE A 34 -27.95 19.21 -5.45
CA ILE A 34 -26.54 19.61 -5.60
C ILE A 34 -25.92 18.88 -6.81
N LEU A 35 -26.20 17.59 -6.98
CA LEU A 35 -25.72 16.83 -8.13
C LEU A 35 -26.24 17.40 -9.46
N SER A 36 -27.53 17.74 -9.55
CA SER A 36 -28.10 18.30 -10.79
C SER A 36 -27.51 19.68 -11.13
N LEU A 37 -27.34 20.55 -10.14
CA LEU A 37 -26.66 21.84 -10.31
C LEU A 37 -25.22 21.66 -10.80
N CYS A 38 -24.46 20.73 -10.20
CA CYS A 38 -23.10 20.41 -10.62
C CYS A 38 -23.04 19.91 -12.07
N LEU A 39 -23.95 19.02 -12.47
CA LEU A 39 -23.99 18.50 -13.83
C LEU A 39 -24.31 19.60 -14.86
N VAL A 40 -25.26 20.49 -14.57
CA VAL A 40 -25.57 21.63 -15.44
C VAL A 40 -24.36 22.55 -15.61
N ALA A 41 -23.63 22.85 -14.52
CA ALA A 41 -22.43 23.68 -14.58
C ALA A 41 -21.31 23.05 -15.43
N ILE A 42 -21.11 21.74 -15.32
CA ILE A 42 -20.11 21.02 -16.12
C ILE A 42 -20.50 21.00 -17.60
N PHE A 43 -21.76 20.73 -17.93
CA PHE A 43 -22.21 20.76 -19.33
C PHE A 43 -22.09 22.16 -19.95
N ALA A 44 -22.40 23.22 -19.19
CA ALA A 44 -22.19 24.60 -19.65
C ALA A 44 -20.72 24.89 -19.95
N LEU A 45 -19.79 24.40 -19.11
CA LEU A 45 -18.34 24.53 -19.36
C LEU A 45 -17.91 23.78 -20.61
N VAL A 46 -18.37 22.53 -20.80
CA VAL A 46 -18.01 21.72 -21.98
C VAL A 46 -18.53 22.34 -23.28
N HIS A 47 -19.75 22.90 -23.28
CA HIS A 47 -20.31 23.56 -24.46
C HIS A 47 -19.76 24.97 -24.71
N SER A 48 -18.98 25.55 -23.80
CA SER A 48 -18.38 26.88 -23.96
C SER A 48 -17.10 26.91 -24.80
N ILE A 49 -16.63 25.76 -25.32
CA ILE A 49 -15.53 25.69 -26.28
C ILE A 49 -16.12 25.83 -27.70
N PRO A 50 -16.01 27.00 -28.37
CA PRO A 50 -16.41 27.09 -29.77
C PRO A 50 -15.52 26.17 -30.62
N PRO A 51 -16.06 25.44 -31.61
CA PRO A 51 -15.23 24.75 -32.59
C PRO A 51 -14.43 25.81 -33.36
N GLN A 52 -13.10 25.80 -33.19
CA GLN A 52 -12.20 26.64 -33.99
C GLN A 52 -12.36 26.25 -35.47
N PRO A 53 -12.63 27.20 -36.38
CA PRO A 53 -12.51 26.95 -37.80
C PRO A 53 -11.07 26.56 -38.11
N ALA A 54 -10.89 25.36 -38.63
CA ALA A 54 -9.64 24.94 -39.25
C ALA A 54 -9.47 25.74 -40.56
N GLU A 55 -8.78 26.88 -40.48
CA GLU A 55 -8.25 27.57 -41.66
C GLU A 55 -6.79 27.18 -41.91
N ALA A 56 -6.63 26.58 -43.09
CA ALA A 56 -5.44 26.35 -43.90
C ALA A 56 -4.25 27.31 -43.66
N GLN A 57 -3.05 26.80 -43.30
CA GLN A 57 -1.97 26.37 -44.23
C GLN A 57 -0.90 27.50 -44.40
N PRO A 58 0.20 27.26 -45.14
CA PRO A 58 1.53 26.87 -44.67
C PRO A 58 2.54 28.03 -44.60
N SER A 59 3.50 27.97 -43.68
CA SER A 59 4.77 28.70 -43.83
C SER A 59 5.93 27.77 -43.52
N GLN A 60 6.44 27.17 -44.61
CA GLN A 60 7.86 26.89 -44.69
C GLN A 60 8.62 28.21 -44.51
N ALA A 61 9.42 28.31 -43.45
CA ALA A 61 10.52 29.26 -43.38
C ALA A 61 11.66 28.68 -42.55
N LYS A 62 12.55 27.99 -43.28
CA LYS A 62 13.99 27.85 -43.06
C LYS A 62 14.48 26.94 -41.91
N PRO A 63 15.19 25.84 -42.20
CA PRO A 63 16.02 25.15 -41.23
C PRO A 63 17.15 26.09 -40.81
N VAL A 64 17.17 26.49 -39.55
CA VAL A 64 18.37 27.07 -38.94
C VAL A 64 19.17 25.91 -38.33
N PRO A 65 20.49 25.85 -38.54
CA PRO A 65 21.25 24.60 -38.46
C PRO A 65 21.40 24.08 -37.04
N GLU A 66 21.24 22.77 -36.94
CA GLU A 66 21.78 21.89 -35.90
C GLU A 66 23.25 22.27 -35.59
N PRO A 67 23.60 22.58 -34.33
CA PRO A 67 25.00 22.69 -33.95
C PRO A 67 25.62 21.28 -34.01
N PRO A 68 26.70 21.06 -34.77
CA PRO A 68 27.35 19.75 -34.79
C PRO A 68 27.96 19.44 -33.40
N PRO A 69 27.71 18.26 -32.82
CA PRO A 69 28.75 17.60 -32.01
C PRO A 69 29.81 17.04 -32.99
N PRO A 70 31.04 16.64 -32.62
CA PRO A 70 31.60 16.41 -31.28
C PRO A 70 33.02 16.99 -31.08
N VAL A 71 33.48 17.15 -29.83
CA VAL A 71 34.91 16.95 -29.52
C VAL A 71 34.96 15.86 -28.46
N VAL A 72 35.29 14.66 -28.95
CA VAL A 72 35.71 13.54 -28.15
C VAL A 72 37.13 13.84 -27.70
N GLU A 73 37.36 13.98 -26.40
CA GLU A 73 38.69 13.83 -25.82
C GLU A 73 38.60 12.95 -24.58
N ALA A 74 38.60 11.64 -24.83
CA ALA A 74 39.16 10.62 -23.97
C ALA A 74 39.91 9.68 -24.93
N PRO A 75 41.15 9.22 -24.64
CA PRO A 75 41.43 8.52 -23.38
C PRO A 75 42.86 8.71 -22.84
N ILE A 76 43.05 8.62 -21.52
CA ILE A 76 44.21 7.90 -21.00
C ILE A 76 43.75 6.99 -19.87
N VAL A 77 43.78 5.71 -20.21
CA VAL A 77 43.74 4.57 -19.31
C VAL A 77 44.96 4.65 -18.40
N THR A 78 44.77 4.57 -17.09
CA THR A 78 45.72 3.81 -16.26
C THR A 78 44.92 3.04 -15.23
N ALA A 79 44.51 1.84 -15.64
CA ALA A 79 44.34 0.74 -14.71
C ALA A 79 45.67 0.52 -13.97
N THR A 80 45.61 0.31 -12.66
CA THR A 80 46.35 -0.74 -11.95
C THR A 80 45.77 -0.83 -10.53
N ALA A 81 44.90 -1.81 -10.32
CA ALA A 81 44.93 -2.58 -9.09
C ALA A 81 46.05 -3.64 -9.27
N PRO A 82 46.78 -4.01 -8.20
CA PRO A 82 46.27 -5.11 -7.40
C PRO A 82 46.47 -4.96 -5.87
N GLU A 83 45.61 -5.67 -5.14
CA GLU A 83 45.81 -6.30 -3.82
C GLU A 83 47.23 -6.90 -3.59
N PRO A 84 47.56 -7.57 -2.47
CA PRO A 84 47.11 -7.50 -1.06
C PRO A 84 48.32 -7.51 -0.08
N VAL A 85 48.25 -6.94 1.13
CA VAL A 85 49.15 -7.39 2.23
C VAL A 85 48.47 -7.29 3.60
N VAL A 86 48.08 -8.47 4.06
CA VAL A 86 47.94 -8.98 5.42
C VAL A 86 48.77 -8.24 6.48
N ALA A 87 48.13 -7.85 7.59
CA ALA A 87 48.70 -7.92 8.95
C ALA A 87 47.59 -7.74 10.02
N GLU A 88 46.94 -8.85 10.38
CA GLU A 88 46.60 -9.14 11.79
C GLU A 88 47.85 -9.84 12.40
N PRO A 89 48.05 -10.01 13.73
CA PRO A 89 47.23 -9.61 14.89
C PRO A 89 48.03 -9.03 16.10
N GLU A 90 47.37 -8.33 17.03
CA GLU A 90 47.69 -8.42 18.49
C GLU A 90 46.52 -7.85 19.34
N VAL A 91 45.54 -8.68 19.68
CA VAL A 91 45.17 -9.22 21.02
C VAL A 91 45.10 -8.25 22.23
N LEU A 92 43.95 -8.36 22.94
CA LEU A 92 43.64 -8.07 24.37
C LEU A 92 43.50 -6.58 24.75
N GLU A 93 42.43 -6.14 25.42
CA GLU A 93 41.89 -6.75 26.64
C GLU A 93 40.41 -6.39 26.83
N ALA A 94 39.63 -7.41 27.17
CA ALA A 94 38.24 -7.35 27.60
C ALA A 94 38.13 -6.70 28.97
N ARG A 95 37.03 -5.95 29.19
CA ARG A 95 36.50 -5.71 30.53
C ARG A 95 35.04 -6.12 30.56
N ASP A 96 34.84 -7.32 31.09
CA ASP A 96 33.59 -7.87 31.59
C ASP A 96 32.83 -6.89 32.48
N VAL A 97 31.55 -6.70 32.20
CA VAL A 97 30.54 -6.55 33.26
C VAL A 97 29.35 -7.42 32.87
N ASP A 98 29.29 -8.52 33.61
CA ASP A 98 28.21 -9.48 33.73
C ASP A 98 26.91 -8.81 34.21
N LEU A 99 25.83 -8.97 33.43
CA LEU A 99 24.47 -8.95 33.95
C LEU A 99 23.70 -10.09 33.29
N GLN A 100 23.87 -11.26 33.90
CA GLN A 100 22.98 -12.41 33.92
C GLN A 100 21.50 -12.04 33.67
N TYR A 101 20.96 -12.43 32.50
CA TYR A 101 19.54 -12.72 32.37
C TYR A 101 19.32 -14.19 32.77
N PRO A 102 18.37 -14.52 33.66
CA PRO A 102 18.07 -15.89 34.02
C PRO A 102 17.56 -16.65 32.80
N GLN A 103 18.32 -17.66 32.40
CA GLN A 103 17.97 -18.62 31.37
C GLN A 103 16.76 -19.44 31.87
N PRO A 104 15.65 -19.54 31.12
CA PRO A 104 14.58 -20.48 31.46
C PRO A 104 15.18 -21.90 31.53
N PRO A 105 14.78 -22.72 32.51
CA PRO A 105 15.40 -24.02 32.75
C PRO A 105 15.27 -24.89 31.51
N GLN A 106 16.42 -25.25 30.92
CA GLN A 106 16.47 -26.32 29.92
C GLN A 106 16.15 -27.63 30.65
N PRO A 107 15.15 -28.42 30.21
CA PRO A 107 14.95 -29.74 30.77
C PRO A 107 16.14 -30.60 30.38
N VAL A 108 16.75 -31.16 31.42
CA VAL A 108 17.85 -32.11 31.42
C VAL A 108 17.50 -33.27 30.48
N VAL A 109 18.45 -33.61 29.60
CA VAL A 109 18.41 -34.82 28.78
C VAL A 109 18.56 -36.03 29.71
N GLU A 110 17.47 -36.67 30.08
CA GLU A 110 17.50 -38.06 30.54
C GLU A 110 17.42 -38.99 29.32
N ALA A 111 18.31 -39.98 29.32
CA ALA A 111 18.48 -40.97 28.27
C ALA A 111 17.28 -41.96 28.20
N PRO A 112 17.22 -42.82 27.17
CA PRO A 112 16.07 -43.01 26.29
C PRO A 112 14.98 -43.91 26.90
N VAL A 113 13.77 -43.37 27.02
CA VAL A 113 12.55 -44.18 27.12
C VAL A 113 11.94 -44.20 25.73
N GLU A 114 11.88 -45.41 25.17
CA GLU A 114 11.22 -45.83 23.95
C GLU A 114 9.95 -45.00 23.67
N ALA A 115 10.06 -44.06 22.72
CA ALA A 115 8.90 -43.32 22.24
C ALA A 115 8.00 -44.31 21.48
N PRO A 116 6.69 -44.41 21.80
CA PRO A 116 5.75 -44.98 20.86
C PRO A 116 5.82 -44.15 19.58
N ALA A 117 5.83 -44.83 18.44
CA ALA A 117 5.86 -44.23 17.12
C ALA A 117 4.93 -43.00 17.04
N PRO A 118 5.35 -41.89 16.40
CA PRO A 118 4.45 -40.77 16.18
C PRO A 118 3.25 -41.28 15.38
N GLU A 119 2.07 -41.25 16.00
CA GLU A 119 0.83 -41.32 15.24
C GLU A 119 0.90 -40.22 14.17
N PRO A 120 0.57 -40.52 12.91
CA PRO A 120 0.57 -39.53 11.86
C PRO A 120 -0.45 -38.46 12.23
N THR A 121 0.04 -37.27 12.60
CA THR A 121 -0.79 -36.06 12.64
C THR A 121 -1.54 -36.01 11.31
N PRO A 122 -2.89 -35.94 11.30
CA PRO A 122 -3.64 -35.85 10.07
C PRO A 122 -3.05 -34.71 9.22
N PRO A 123 -2.79 -34.93 7.92
CA PRO A 123 -2.34 -33.84 7.06
C PRO A 123 -3.34 -32.70 7.22
N ALA A 124 -2.83 -31.49 7.46
CA ALA A 124 -3.62 -30.29 7.28
C ALA A 124 -4.36 -30.42 5.95
N PRO A 125 -5.67 -30.09 5.87
CA PRO A 125 -6.39 -30.12 4.61
C PRO A 125 -5.51 -29.39 3.57
N PRO A 126 -5.26 -29.98 2.39
CA PRO A 126 -4.60 -29.26 1.32
C PRO A 126 -5.33 -27.92 1.21
N ALA A 127 -4.60 -26.81 1.35
CA ALA A 127 -5.15 -25.51 0.99
C ALA A 127 -5.71 -25.71 -0.42
N GLU A 128 -7.03 -25.65 -0.55
CA GLU A 128 -7.65 -25.81 -1.87
C GLU A 128 -6.94 -24.82 -2.78
N PRO A 129 -6.48 -25.22 -3.97
CA PRO A 129 -5.97 -24.26 -4.93
C PRO A 129 -7.16 -23.39 -5.28
N VAL A 130 -7.29 -22.26 -4.57
CA VAL A 130 -8.23 -21.23 -4.94
C VAL A 130 -7.75 -20.78 -6.30
N GLU A 131 -8.41 -21.26 -7.35
CA GLU A 131 -8.16 -20.81 -8.72
C GLU A 131 -8.37 -19.29 -8.72
N GLY A 132 -7.27 -18.58 -8.85
CA GLY A 132 -7.23 -17.15 -8.61
C GLY A 132 -5.82 -16.61 -8.75
N PHE A 133 -5.73 -15.29 -8.61
CA PHE A 133 -4.46 -14.58 -8.67
C PHE A 133 -4.11 -14.08 -7.28
N SER A 134 -2.89 -14.38 -6.84
CA SER A 134 -2.31 -13.72 -5.68
C SER A 134 -1.54 -12.49 -6.12
N LEU A 135 -1.70 -11.39 -5.38
CA LEU A 135 -0.94 -10.17 -5.60
C LEU A 135 0.14 -10.08 -4.53
N ARG A 136 1.41 -9.99 -4.97
CA ARG A 136 2.56 -9.78 -4.09
C ARG A 136 3.51 -8.74 -4.65
N PHE A 137 4.34 -8.20 -3.78
CA PHE A 137 5.46 -7.37 -4.19
C PHE A 137 6.69 -8.25 -4.37
N GLU A 138 7.59 -7.82 -5.23
CA GLU A 138 8.88 -8.49 -5.45
C GLU A 138 9.68 -8.63 -4.15
N ASP A 139 9.66 -7.58 -3.32
CA ASP A 139 10.34 -7.53 -2.04
C ASP A 139 9.68 -6.49 -1.11
N ASP A 140 9.99 -6.57 0.17
CA ASP A 140 9.57 -5.63 1.21
C ASP A 140 9.97 -4.19 0.88
N THR A 141 11.14 -4.03 0.25
CA THR A 141 11.64 -2.71 -0.16
C THR A 141 10.88 -2.15 -1.37
N ALA A 142 10.35 -3.00 -2.25
CA ALA A 142 9.59 -2.60 -3.43
C ALA A 142 8.28 -1.91 -3.02
N LEU A 143 7.49 -2.55 -2.15
CA LEU A 143 6.27 -1.96 -1.59
C LEU A 143 6.56 -0.61 -0.91
N THR A 144 7.57 -0.59 -0.05
CA THR A 144 7.90 0.61 0.75
C THR A 144 8.28 1.78 -0.16
N ARG A 145 9.03 1.53 -1.24
CA ARG A 145 9.38 2.54 -2.26
C ARG A 145 8.15 3.04 -3.01
N LEU A 146 7.29 2.14 -3.49
CA LEU A 146 6.08 2.50 -4.22
C LEU A 146 5.12 3.36 -3.39
N VAL A 147 4.98 3.05 -2.10
CA VAL A 147 4.16 3.84 -1.18
C VAL A 147 4.82 5.18 -0.84
N ALA A 148 6.15 5.22 -0.66
CA ALA A 148 6.87 6.46 -0.44
C ALA A 148 6.79 7.42 -1.63
N ARG A 149 6.75 6.89 -2.86
CA ARG A 149 6.53 7.66 -4.10
C ARG A 149 5.05 8.00 -4.35
N ASN A 150 4.15 7.51 -3.49
CA ASN A 150 2.70 7.64 -3.61
C ASN A 150 2.13 7.10 -4.94
N GLU A 151 2.83 6.16 -5.56
CA GLU A 151 2.37 5.45 -6.76
C GLU A 151 1.34 4.38 -6.39
N VAL A 152 1.55 3.73 -5.24
CA VAL A 152 0.69 2.69 -4.71
C VAL A 152 0.22 3.09 -3.30
N GLY A 153 -1.04 2.86 -3.01
CA GLY A 153 -1.61 3.05 -1.68
C GLY A 153 -1.85 1.70 -1.01
N MET A 154 -1.31 1.48 0.19
CA MET A 154 -1.62 0.28 0.97
C MET A 154 -2.56 0.61 2.12
N TYR A 155 -3.51 -0.28 2.37
CA TYR A 155 -4.58 -0.12 3.33
C TYR A 155 -4.74 -1.37 4.20
N ALA A 156 -4.97 -1.14 5.49
CA ALA A 156 -5.50 -2.13 6.42
C ALA A 156 -6.96 -1.78 6.72
N MET A 157 -7.88 -2.70 6.47
CA MET A 157 -9.33 -2.48 6.60
C MET A 157 -9.90 -3.39 7.69
N ALA A 158 -10.55 -2.79 8.68
CA ALA A 158 -11.16 -3.46 9.84
C ALA A 158 -12.62 -3.00 9.98
N GLY A 159 -13.56 -3.77 9.43
CA GLY A 159 -14.97 -3.35 9.35
C GLY A 159 -15.12 -2.04 8.57
N ASP A 160 -15.69 -1.02 9.20
CA ASP A 160 -15.91 0.31 8.60
C ASP A 160 -14.69 1.24 8.70
N LYS A 161 -13.62 0.80 9.38
CA LYS A 161 -12.39 1.58 9.52
C LYS A 161 -11.38 1.15 8.47
N ALA A 162 -10.77 2.13 7.81
CA ALA A 162 -9.61 1.91 6.98
C ALA A 162 -8.42 2.73 7.50
N MET A 163 -7.25 2.12 7.46
CA MET A 163 -5.99 2.79 7.78
C MET A 163 -5.09 2.73 6.56
N ARG A 164 -4.65 3.88 6.07
CA ARG A 164 -3.70 3.94 4.95
C ARG A 164 -2.28 3.96 5.49
N MET A 165 -1.42 3.17 4.88
CA MET A 165 0.01 3.16 5.13
C MET A 165 0.67 4.41 4.53
N ASN A 166 1.65 4.95 5.25
CA ASN A 166 2.58 5.93 4.74
C ASN A 166 4.00 5.60 5.16
N VAL A 167 4.95 6.08 4.38
CA VAL A 167 6.37 5.95 4.63
C VAL A 167 6.95 7.35 4.75
N ASN A 168 7.54 7.67 5.89
CA ASN A 168 8.23 8.94 6.11
C ASN A 168 9.63 8.68 6.65
N ARG A 169 10.66 9.17 5.96
CA ARG A 169 12.09 8.96 6.31
C ARG A 169 12.43 7.48 6.59
N GLY A 170 11.84 6.57 5.82
CA GLY A 170 12.04 5.12 5.97
C GLY A 170 11.27 4.46 7.11
N SER A 171 10.49 5.22 7.90
CA SER A 171 9.60 4.68 8.92
C SER A 171 8.19 4.49 8.37
N ILE A 172 7.63 3.30 8.61
CA ILE A 172 6.25 2.96 8.25
C ILE A 172 5.32 3.47 9.34
N GLY A 173 4.31 4.24 8.93
CA GLY A 173 3.20 4.65 9.77
C GLY A 173 1.87 4.34 9.10
N PHE A 174 0.80 4.38 9.88
CA PHE A 174 -0.56 4.25 9.38
C PHE A 174 -1.37 5.47 9.78
N TRP A 175 -2.42 5.85 9.08
CA TRP A 175 -3.37 6.85 9.55
C TRP A 175 -4.79 6.48 9.17
N ASN A 176 -5.76 7.00 9.91
CA ASN A 176 -7.17 6.80 9.57
C ASN A 176 -7.47 7.43 8.20
N ALA A 177 -8.03 6.64 7.32
CA ALA A 177 -8.44 7.04 5.98
C ALA A 177 -9.83 6.48 5.69
N SER A 178 -10.50 7.04 4.69
CA SER A 178 -11.70 6.43 4.15
C SER A 178 -11.35 5.17 3.36
N THR A 179 -12.24 4.18 3.38
CA THR A 179 -12.12 2.97 2.56
C THR A 179 -12.04 3.37 1.08
N PRO A 180 -11.03 2.86 0.34
CA PRO A 180 -10.89 3.19 -1.07
C PRO A 180 -12.06 2.63 -1.88
N LYS A 181 -12.50 3.38 -2.91
CA LYS A 181 -13.57 2.93 -3.81
C LYS A 181 -13.17 1.70 -4.62
N GLN A 182 -11.88 1.58 -4.92
CA GLN A 182 -11.31 0.48 -5.69
C GLN A 182 -10.01 0.07 -5.02
N PHE A 183 -9.89 -1.21 -4.71
CA PHE A 183 -8.67 -1.81 -4.17
C PHE A 183 -8.62 -3.28 -4.58
N HIS A 184 -7.43 -3.84 -4.57
CA HIS A 184 -7.19 -5.26 -4.74
C HIS A 184 -6.85 -5.86 -3.37
N GLU A 185 -7.58 -6.90 -2.99
CA GLU A 185 -7.32 -7.59 -1.73
C GLU A 185 -6.01 -8.39 -1.83
N MET A 186 -5.23 -8.33 -0.76
CA MET A 186 -3.99 -9.07 -0.60
C MET A 186 -4.16 -10.13 0.49
N GLU A 187 -3.58 -11.30 0.25
CA GLU A 187 -3.49 -12.32 1.28
C GLU A 187 -2.54 -11.84 2.40
N PRO A 188 -2.84 -12.07 3.69
CA PRO A 188 -1.96 -11.66 4.78
C PRO A 188 -0.53 -12.21 4.68
N SER A 189 -0.34 -13.34 4.00
CA SER A 189 0.97 -13.96 3.76
C SER A 189 1.83 -13.21 2.73
N THR A 190 1.23 -12.41 1.84
CA THR A 190 1.95 -11.61 0.82
C THR A 190 2.28 -10.20 1.30
N VAL A 191 1.86 -9.84 2.53
CA VAL A 191 2.16 -8.55 3.13
C VAL A 191 3.51 -8.59 3.83
N PRO A 192 4.43 -7.66 3.51
CA PRO A 192 5.74 -7.54 4.16
C PRO A 192 5.67 -7.50 5.69
N GLN A 193 6.57 -8.25 6.35
CA GLN A 193 6.64 -8.32 7.82
C GLN A 193 6.83 -6.94 8.49
N PRO A 194 7.62 -5.99 7.95
CA PRO A 194 7.74 -4.66 8.53
C PRO A 194 6.39 -3.92 8.62
N VAL A 195 5.50 -4.15 7.65
CA VAL A 195 4.17 -3.54 7.58
C VAL A 195 3.26 -4.15 8.63
N LEU A 196 3.26 -5.48 8.75
CA LEU A 196 2.50 -6.19 9.80
C LEU A 196 2.92 -5.74 11.19
N ASN A 197 4.23 -5.59 11.42
CA ASN A 197 4.76 -5.12 12.69
C ASN A 197 4.33 -3.69 12.99
N ALA A 198 4.49 -2.76 12.02
CA ALA A 198 4.07 -1.37 12.18
C ALA A 198 2.55 -1.25 12.44
N TYR A 199 1.74 -2.11 11.84
CA TYR A 199 0.31 -2.15 12.10
C TYR A 199 0.00 -2.64 13.51
N ARG A 200 0.65 -3.71 14.02
CA ARG A 200 0.40 -4.22 15.38
C ARG A 200 0.59 -3.18 16.49
N TYR A 201 1.54 -2.27 16.33
CA TYR A 201 1.78 -1.20 17.32
C TYR A 201 0.71 -0.11 17.33
N ARG A 202 -0.08 0.01 16.26
CA ARG A 202 -1.06 1.11 16.10
C ARG A 202 -2.51 0.64 15.95
N GLY A 203 -2.70 -0.52 15.34
CA GLY A 203 -3.98 -1.16 15.10
C GLY A 203 -4.60 -1.64 16.41
N ASP A 204 -5.90 -1.90 16.35
CA ASP A 204 -6.71 -2.32 17.49
C ASP A 204 -6.67 -3.84 17.72
N GLY A 205 -5.74 -4.55 17.08
CA GLY A 205 -5.57 -6.01 17.20
C GLY A 205 -6.68 -6.82 16.52
N MET A 206 -7.58 -6.18 15.77
CA MET A 206 -8.63 -6.86 15.02
C MET A 206 -8.08 -7.53 13.75
N SER A 207 -8.75 -8.58 13.28
CA SER A 207 -8.46 -9.18 11.98
C SER A 207 -8.74 -8.16 10.88
N VAL A 208 -7.72 -7.87 10.09
CA VAL A 208 -7.79 -6.86 9.02
C VAL A 208 -7.63 -7.50 7.65
N LYS A 209 -8.37 -6.94 6.69
CA LYS A 209 -8.16 -7.21 5.28
C LYS A 209 -7.13 -6.24 4.74
N TRP A 210 -6.20 -6.77 3.96
CA TRP A 210 -5.16 -5.95 3.33
C TRP A 210 -5.60 -5.59 1.93
N GLY A 211 -5.50 -4.32 1.60
CA GLY A 211 -5.90 -3.80 0.30
C GLY A 211 -4.82 -2.93 -0.29
N VAL A 212 -4.63 -3.02 -1.60
CA VAL A 212 -3.75 -2.13 -2.35
C VAL A 212 -4.51 -1.39 -3.43
N THR A 213 -4.26 -0.09 -3.54
CA THR A 213 -4.80 0.76 -4.61
C THR A 213 -3.69 0.98 -5.64
N LEU A 214 -3.94 0.52 -6.86
CA LEU A 214 -3.00 0.62 -7.97
C LEU A 214 -3.36 1.81 -8.87
N PRO A 215 -2.39 2.46 -9.52
CA PRO A 215 -2.65 3.53 -10.47
C PRO A 215 -3.30 2.99 -11.76
N PRO A 216 -4.02 3.82 -12.54
CA PRO A 216 -4.81 3.35 -13.68
C PRO A 216 -4.01 2.65 -14.79
N GLY A 217 -2.71 2.97 -14.94
CA GLY A 217 -1.84 2.25 -15.86
C GLY A 217 -1.60 0.81 -15.42
N MET A 218 -1.28 0.65 -14.15
CA MET A 218 -1.02 -0.64 -13.51
C MET A 218 -2.27 -1.52 -13.45
N THR A 219 -3.43 -0.94 -13.15
CA THR A 219 -4.71 -1.67 -13.15
C THR A 219 -5.08 -2.20 -14.54
N ARG A 220 -4.77 -1.47 -15.62
CA ARG A 220 -4.99 -1.95 -16.99
C ARG A 220 -4.12 -3.17 -17.28
N GLN A 221 -2.82 -3.07 -16.99
CA GLN A 221 -1.89 -4.19 -17.17
C GLN A 221 -2.30 -5.41 -16.31
N LEU A 222 -2.73 -5.19 -15.07
CA LEU A 222 -3.28 -6.23 -14.21
C LEU A 222 -4.47 -6.92 -14.87
N ASN A 223 -5.45 -6.15 -15.36
CA ASN A 223 -6.62 -6.70 -16.03
C ASN A 223 -6.25 -7.49 -17.30
N ASP A 224 -5.24 -7.06 -18.04
CA ASP A 224 -4.74 -7.80 -19.19
C ASP A 224 -4.20 -9.18 -18.77
N TYR A 225 -3.46 -9.27 -17.66
CA TYR A 225 -3.02 -10.57 -17.10
C TYR A 225 -4.18 -11.43 -16.63
N LEU A 226 -5.16 -10.84 -15.93
CA LEU A 226 -6.36 -11.54 -15.45
C LEU A 226 -7.22 -12.09 -16.60
N ASN A 227 -7.23 -11.41 -17.75
CA ASN A 227 -7.96 -11.85 -18.93
C ASN A 227 -7.19 -12.91 -19.74
N ALA A 228 -5.86 -12.82 -19.77
CA ALA A 228 -5.00 -13.72 -20.53
C ALA A 228 -4.73 -15.05 -19.81
N HIS A 229 -4.78 -15.08 -18.47
CA HIS A 229 -4.42 -16.25 -17.67
C HIS A 229 -5.55 -16.62 -16.70
N ARG A 230 -5.59 -17.89 -16.27
CA ARG A 230 -6.62 -18.40 -15.34
C ARG A 230 -6.22 -18.33 -13.87
N GLY A 231 -4.93 -18.09 -13.59
CA GLY A 231 -4.37 -18.01 -12.23
C GLY A 231 -2.85 -17.84 -12.26
N GLY A 232 -2.27 -17.64 -11.09
CA GLY A 232 -0.82 -17.45 -10.89
C GLY A 232 -0.50 -16.35 -9.88
N ALA A 233 0.78 -16.13 -9.62
CA ALA A 233 1.25 -15.07 -8.73
C ALA A 233 1.63 -13.83 -9.55
N ILE A 234 0.96 -12.71 -9.31
CA ILE A 234 1.29 -11.42 -9.93
C ILE A 234 2.23 -10.69 -8.99
N VAL A 235 3.44 -10.42 -9.48
CA VAL A 235 4.49 -9.75 -8.74
C VAL A 235 4.63 -8.31 -9.24
N ILE A 236 4.53 -7.35 -8.32
CA ILE A 236 4.78 -5.93 -8.59
C ILE A 236 6.25 -5.62 -8.23
N ASP A 237 7.02 -5.13 -9.19
CA ASP A 237 8.42 -4.74 -9.00
C ASP A 237 8.56 -3.37 -8.29
N ALA A 238 9.80 -2.99 -7.97
CA ALA A 238 10.09 -1.72 -7.29
C ALA A 238 9.87 -0.46 -8.14
N ASP A 239 9.67 -0.60 -9.45
CA ASP A 239 9.43 0.47 -10.42
C ASP A 239 7.94 0.58 -10.81
N GLY A 240 7.11 -0.35 -10.35
CA GLY A 240 5.68 -0.41 -10.64
C GLY A 240 5.32 -1.20 -11.90
N GLY A 241 6.22 -2.03 -12.41
CA GLY A 241 5.93 -3.04 -13.41
C GLY A 241 5.31 -4.30 -12.80
N LEU A 242 4.47 -4.99 -13.59
CA LEU A 242 3.86 -6.26 -13.20
C LEU A 242 4.49 -7.40 -14.00
N ARG A 243 4.78 -8.50 -13.31
CA ARG A 243 5.16 -9.77 -13.93
C ARG A 243 4.30 -10.91 -13.40
N LEU A 244 4.01 -11.89 -14.26
CA LEU A 244 3.33 -13.11 -13.88
C LEU A 244 4.38 -14.19 -13.59
N GLU A 245 4.27 -14.82 -12.43
CA GLU A 245 5.03 -16.01 -12.05
C GLU A 245 4.08 -17.21 -11.97
N GLN A 246 4.44 -18.28 -12.68
CA GLN A 246 3.68 -19.54 -12.78
C GLN A 246 4.40 -20.67 -12.05
#